data_AF-A0A914IDI5-F1
#
_entry.id   AF-A0A914IDI5-F1
#
_cell.length_a   1.000
_cell.length_b   1.000
_cell.length_c   1.000
_cell.angle_alpha   90.00
_cell.angle_beta   90.00
_cell.angle_gamma   90.00
#
_symmetry.space_group_name_H-M   'P 1'
#
loop_
_entity.id
_entity.type
_entity.pdbx_description
1 polymer ?
#
loop_
_entity_poly.entity_id
_entity_poly.type
_entity_poly.pdbx_seq_one_letter_code
_entity_poly.pdbx_strand_id
1 'polypeptide(L)'
;MTPRHHVASSPALMEHAKAFNRSNSSKRICVVRRAGSDVDQQISSVVASACRAVGRDPSTDAFSTTHFLAVDHHCAGKLLDRVRRQGLPLIFLNGDCVGGFAELKRLMSNGFLAESLCAHDFGLVVIGCGEGNAVAERAVEEAVKFGKRVALVEVKQQNGRGRNAFVDEQIAKEMANRAALMRHSIEEAQLKGWTVECSEGGRVNFWLDWRCVREAIVQKTLLKRQRTEAAFERGQVQLFSVTACHFSGTHELTVCQMDTDTNLAQSKLAKICADKFLLVPKSESKVLENVPGAKEFCISNEELFALKHNPGRTLFFCEDDADPQLLESAAILKALGNDVTIMTNTYSPRRIKPSKLDCFDSEFILSIKDKLCQLGIRFFISLPTKFEQLRASTDDKSAILRVYATSAWSKPAEKGGAGDWAPFLEEFNTVVISVGRRSHSAEELVLANVQSRNSNVNCSPTTDSTAGCASISSRKLSSSELLLAPNVYAIGDVRLEQRWTGGTSPPAQSEEGNCRRVRMLVRRMCEANVETMENDTPMVRTMLIPPTEYAGCGLNEEETERKFGRHLMHVYRDGHVPIAAEKAKMICVKECVVGLHLIGPNASQLLNGYALAMKLGLTKKQMEQNDW
;
A
#
# COMPACT_ATOMS: atom_id res chain seq x y z
N MET A 1 -29.86 -12.07 45.23
CA MET A 1 -29.74 -10.78 44.51
C MET A 1 -29.41 -11.09 43.06
N THR A 2 -30.40 -10.97 42.17
CA THR A 2 -30.26 -11.16 40.72
C THR A 2 -29.41 -10.02 40.12
N PRO A 3 -28.47 -10.30 39.20
CA PRO A 3 -27.67 -9.25 38.58
C PRO A 3 -28.57 -8.37 37.71
N ARG A 4 -28.49 -7.05 37.91
CA ARG A 4 -29.23 -6.06 37.10
C ARG A 4 -28.75 -6.14 35.64
N HIS A 5 -29.63 -6.55 34.74
CA HIS A 5 -29.39 -6.51 33.30
C HIS A 5 -29.59 -5.08 32.79
N HIS A 6 -28.50 -4.39 32.45
CA HIS A 6 -28.57 -3.13 31.71
C HIS A 6 -28.92 -3.41 30.24
N VAL A 7 -30.00 -2.79 29.77
CA VAL A 7 -30.40 -2.78 28.35
C VAL A 7 -29.81 -1.51 27.73
N ALA A 8 -28.86 -1.65 26.81
CA ALA A 8 -28.15 -0.52 26.21
C ALA A 8 -28.90 0.02 24.97
N SER A 9 -29.11 1.34 24.90
CA SER A 9 -29.56 2.06 23.71
C SER A 9 -28.44 2.20 22.66
N SER A 10 -28.75 2.52 21.40
CA SER A 10 -27.76 2.58 20.29
C SER A 10 -26.51 3.44 20.57
N PRO A 11 -26.58 4.63 21.21
CA PRO A 11 -25.39 5.39 21.59
C PRO A 11 -24.62 4.75 22.74
N ALA A 12 -25.34 4.22 23.74
CA ALA A 12 -24.76 3.51 24.88
C ALA A 12 -24.04 2.22 24.43
N LEU A 13 -24.50 1.55 23.37
CA LEU A 13 -23.91 0.33 22.85
C LEU A 13 -22.53 0.58 22.22
N MET A 14 -22.37 1.71 21.51
CA MET A 14 -21.06 2.16 21.03
C MET A 14 -20.14 2.57 22.17
N GLU A 15 -20.65 3.20 23.23
CA GLU A 15 -19.84 3.49 24.41
C GLU A 15 -19.45 2.23 25.20
N HIS A 16 -20.34 1.25 25.33
CA HIS A 16 -20.04 -0.04 25.97
C HIS A 16 -19.04 -0.86 25.14
N ALA A 17 -19.18 -0.89 23.81
CA ALA A 17 -18.21 -1.55 22.91
C ALA A 17 -16.84 -0.84 22.93
N LYS A 18 -16.83 0.51 22.97
CA LYS A 18 -15.62 1.31 23.16
C LYS A 18 -14.98 1.07 24.52
N ALA A 19 -15.76 1.00 25.61
CA ALA A 19 -15.26 0.73 26.96
C ALA A 19 -14.70 -0.70 27.09
N PHE A 20 -15.33 -1.67 26.43
CA PHE A 20 -14.89 -3.06 26.38
C PHE A 20 -13.50 -3.20 25.74
N ASN A 21 -13.23 -2.49 24.63
CA ASN A 21 -11.95 -2.59 23.92
C ASN A 21 -10.87 -1.57 24.33
N ARG A 22 -11.25 -0.41 24.91
CA ARG A 22 -10.31 0.62 25.41
C ARG A 22 -9.60 0.21 26.68
N SER A 23 -10.24 -0.64 27.49
CA SER A 23 -9.55 -1.26 28.60
C SER A 23 -8.72 -2.41 28.04
N ASN A 24 -7.48 -2.55 28.51
CA ASN A 24 -6.81 -3.86 28.61
C ASN A 24 -7.64 -4.77 29.53
N SER A 25 -8.94 -4.94 29.26
CA SER A 25 -9.81 -5.74 30.09
C SER A 25 -9.38 -7.18 29.91
N SER A 26 -9.34 -7.89 31.03
CA SER A 26 -9.28 -9.34 31.11
C SER A 26 -10.35 -10.05 30.26
N LYS A 27 -11.30 -9.33 29.66
CA LYS A 27 -12.42 -9.84 28.89
C LYS A 27 -12.09 -9.95 27.40
N ARG A 28 -11.77 -11.16 26.96
CA ARG A 28 -11.45 -11.49 25.56
C ARG A 28 -12.66 -11.87 24.71
N ILE A 29 -13.80 -12.14 25.33
CA ILE A 29 -15.02 -12.58 24.66
C ILE A 29 -16.16 -11.61 24.99
N CYS A 30 -16.87 -11.11 23.96
CA CYS A 30 -18.11 -10.36 24.12
C CYS A 30 -19.25 -11.08 23.40
N VAL A 31 -20.37 -11.28 24.09
CA VAL A 31 -21.55 -11.97 23.60
C VAL A 31 -22.70 -10.98 23.55
N VAL A 32 -23.16 -10.66 22.36
CA VAL A 32 -24.36 -9.87 22.13
C VAL A 32 -25.54 -10.81 21.96
N ARG A 33 -26.58 -10.64 22.77
CA ARG A 33 -27.76 -11.50 22.79
C ARG A 33 -29.05 -10.73 23.03
N ARG A 34 -30.19 -11.37 22.76
CA ARG A 34 -31.50 -10.80 23.14
C ARG A 34 -31.64 -10.80 24.67
N ALA A 35 -32.34 -9.80 25.19
CA ALA A 35 -32.76 -9.82 26.60
C ALA A 35 -33.61 -11.08 26.87
N GLY A 36 -33.34 -11.80 27.96
CA GLY A 36 -34.07 -13.01 28.36
C GLY A 36 -33.67 -14.32 27.67
N SER A 37 -32.66 -14.35 26.78
CA SER A 37 -32.19 -15.62 26.18
C SER A 37 -31.26 -16.41 27.09
N ASP A 38 -31.46 -17.72 27.23
CA ASP A 38 -30.67 -18.63 28.08
C ASP A 38 -29.40 -19.19 27.38
N VAL A 39 -28.67 -18.33 26.68
CA VAL A 39 -27.43 -18.72 25.96
C VAL A 39 -26.18 -18.58 26.83
N ASP A 40 -26.29 -17.92 27.98
CA ASP A 40 -25.14 -17.57 28.83
C ASP A 40 -24.47 -18.83 29.39
N GLN A 41 -25.25 -19.78 29.91
CA GLN A 41 -24.72 -21.04 30.44
C GLN A 41 -24.04 -21.87 29.35
N GLN A 42 -24.65 -21.93 28.15
CA GLN A 42 -24.12 -22.70 27.03
C GLN A 42 -22.77 -22.14 26.56
N ILE A 43 -22.66 -20.82 26.40
CA ILE A 43 -21.40 -20.17 26.00
C ILE A 43 -20.36 -20.30 27.10
N SER A 44 -20.74 -20.08 28.37
CA SER A 44 -19.83 -20.19 29.51
C SER A 44 -19.25 -21.61 29.64
N SER A 45 -20.02 -22.66 29.33
CA SER A 45 -19.55 -24.04 29.31
C SER A 45 -18.48 -24.29 28.22
N VAL A 46 -18.67 -23.72 27.03
CA VAL A 46 -17.70 -23.80 25.92
C VAL A 46 -16.42 -23.06 26.29
N VAL A 47 -16.53 -21.84 26.83
CA VAL A 47 -15.38 -21.04 27.27
C VAL A 47 -14.63 -21.72 28.41
N ALA A 48 -15.35 -22.25 29.41
CA ALA A 48 -14.77 -23.02 30.52
C ALA A 48 -13.97 -24.23 30.03
N SER A 49 -14.47 -24.90 29.00
CA SER A 49 -13.77 -26.04 28.40
C SER A 49 -12.53 -25.60 27.62
N ALA A 50 -12.56 -24.45 26.96
CA ALA A 50 -11.38 -23.86 26.33
C ALA A 50 -10.33 -23.43 27.38
N CYS A 51 -10.73 -22.85 28.50
CA CYS A 51 -9.83 -22.53 29.62
C CYS A 51 -9.13 -23.79 30.16
N ARG A 52 -9.87 -24.90 30.36
CA ARG A 52 -9.28 -26.18 30.80
C ARG A 52 -8.21 -26.69 29.84
N ALA A 53 -8.42 -26.54 28.53
CA ALA A 53 -7.48 -27.02 27.52
C ALA A 53 -6.11 -26.31 27.59
N VAL A 54 -6.05 -25.12 28.19
CA VAL A 54 -4.81 -24.34 28.37
C VAL A 54 -4.35 -24.24 29.83
N GLY A 55 -4.89 -25.10 30.71
CA GLY A 55 -4.48 -25.16 32.12
C GLY A 55 -4.96 -23.98 32.97
N ARG A 56 -6.02 -23.28 32.54
CA ARG A 56 -6.64 -22.15 33.26
C ARG A 56 -7.84 -22.58 34.11
N ASP A 57 -8.03 -21.94 35.26
CA ASP A 57 -9.15 -22.22 36.16
C ASP A 57 -10.47 -21.70 35.55
N PRO A 58 -11.40 -22.58 35.16
CA PRO A 58 -12.62 -22.17 34.47
C PRO A 58 -13.57 -21.36 35.34
N SER A 59 -13.53 -21.54 36.67
CA SER A 59 -14.48 -20.94 37.60
C SER A 59 -14.22 -19.43 37.80
N THR A 60 -12.95 -19.05 37.79
CA THR A 60 -12.47 -17.66 37.87
C THR A 60 -12.32 -17.02 36.49
N ASP A 61 -11.91 -17.78 35.46
CA ASP A 61 -11.62 -17.21 34.14
C ASP A 61 -12.85 -17.08 33.23
N ALA A 62 -13.80 -18.02 33.20
CA ALA A 62 -14.89 -17.95 32.21
C ALA A 62 -15.77 -16.69 32.37
N PHE A 63 -16.09 -16.32 33.61
CA PHE A 63 -16.88 -15.13 33.93
C PHE A 63 -16.07 -13.83 33.89
N SER A 64 -14.76 -13.89 34.16
CA SER A 64 -13.89 -12.73 34.07
C SER A 64 -13.43 -12.45 32.62
N THR A 65 -13.50 -13.45 31.73
CA THR A 65 -13.09 -13.38 30.32
C THR A 65 -14.25 -13.08 29.37
N THR A 66 -15.49 -13.36 29.78
CA THR A 66 -16.68 -13.19 28.94
C THR A 66 -17.53 -12.00 29.41
N HIS A 67 -17.89 -11.12 28.48
CA HIS A 67 -18.85 -10.04 28.70
C HIS A 67 -20.15 -10.35 27.97
N PHE A 68 -21.28 -10.37 28.69
CA PHE A 68 -22.60 -10.56 28.10
C PHE A 68 -23.31 -9.21 27.99
N LEU A 69 -23.78 -8.89 26.78
CA LEU A 69 -24.49 -7.67 26.45
C LEU A 69 -25.89 -8.02 25.93
N ALA A 70 -26.91 -7.57 26.64
CA ALA A 70 -28.30 -7.68 26.21
C ALA A 70 -28.70 -6.47 25.35
N VAL A 71 -29.28 -6.73 24.18
CA VAL A 71 -29.69 -5.70 23.23
C VAL A 71 -31.18 -5.80 22.89
N ASP A 72 -31.80 -4.65 22.61
CA ASP A 72 -33.17 -4.57 22.10
C ASP A 72 -33.25 -4.96 20.60
N HIS A 73 -34.48 -5.10 20.08
CA HIS A 73 -34.72 -5.52 18.69
C HIS A 73 -34.17 -4.55 17.64
N HIS A 74 -34.24 -3.23 17.91
CA HIS A 74 -33.78 -2.21 16.97
C HIS A 74 -32.25 -2.20 16.86
N CYS A 75 -31.58 -2.27 18.01
CA CYS A 75 -30.12 -2.36 18.10
C CYS A 75 -29.60 -3.68 17.51
N ALA A 76 -30.30 -4.79 17.75
CA ALA A 76 -29.97 -6.08 17.16
C ALA A 76 -30.01 -6.05 15.63
N GLY A 77 -31.04 -5.45 15.02
CA GLY A 77 -31.15 -5.31 13.57
C GLY A 77 -29.97 -4.56 12.95
N LYS A 78 -29.64 -3.38 13.49
CA LYS A 78 -28.49 -2.57 13.02
C LYS A 78 -27.16 -3.31 13.14
N LEU A 79 -26.94 -4.06 14.22
CA LEU A 79 -25.72 -4.85 14.40
C LEU A 79 -25.64 -5.99 13.38
N LEU A 80 -26.73 -6.75 13.22
CA LEU A 80 -26.83 -7.86 12.28
C LEU A 80 -26.58 -7.42 10.83
N ASP A 81 -27.14 -6.28 10.42
CA ASP A 81 -26.90 -5.69 9.10
C ASP A 81 -25.42 -5.35 8.90
N ARG A 82 -24.79 -4.74 9.92
CA ARG A 82 -23.38 -4.32 9.85
C ARG A 82 -22.41 -5.51 9.81
N VAL A 83 -22.65 -6.56 10.59
CA VAL A 83 -21.82 -7.78 10.57
C VAL A 83 -22.23 -8.76 9.46
N ARG A 84 -23.26 -8.41 8.67
CA ARG A 84 -23.86 -9.24 7.61
C ARG A 84 -24.25 -10.64 8.10
N ARG A 85 -24.96 -10.69 9.23
CA ARG A 85 -25.44 -11.94 9.86
C ARG A 85 -26.96 -11.91 9.99
N GLN A 86 -27.57 -13.09 10.05
CA GLN A 86 -29.03 -13.26 10.04
C GLN A 86 -29.65 -13.36 11.45
N GLY A 87 -28.86 -13.65 12.49
CA GLY A 87 -29.41 -13.87 13.83
C GLY A 87 -28.41 -13.74 14.99
N LEU A 88 -28.97 -13.67 16.20
CA LEU A 88 -28.26 -13.66 17.49
C LEU A 88 -28.21 -15.08 18.10
N PRO A 89 -27.26 -15.38 19.01
CA PRO A 89 -26.25 -14.49 19.57
C PRO A 89 -25.11 -14.17 18.57
N LEU A 90 -24.52 -12.99 18.71
CA LEU A 90 -23.26 -12.63 18.05
C LEU A 90 -22.14 -12.67 19.08
N ILE A 91 -21.08 -13.38 18.75
CA ILE A 91 -19.93 -13.63 19.60
C ILE A 91 -18.74 -12.94 18.98
N PHE A 92 -18.10 -12.11 19.77
CA PHE A 92 -16.91 -11.36 19.43
C PHE A 92 -15.73 -11.90 20.25
N LEU A 93 -14.64 -12.22 19.56
CA LEU A 93 -13.40 -12.71 20.16
C LEU A 93 -12.30 -11.68 19.86
N ASN A 94 -11.70 -11.08 20.89
CA ASN A 94 -10.73 -9.99 20.76
C ASN A 94 -11.20 -8.88 19.79
N GLY A 95 -12.48 -8.53 19.85
CA GLY A 95 -13.11 -7.50 19.01
C GLY A 95 -13.67 -7.98 17.66
N ASP A 96 -13.36 -9.19 17.19
CA ASP A 96 -13.82 -9.69 15.88
C ASP A 96 -15.08 -10.54 16.00
N CYS A 97 -16.08 -10.29 15.16
CA CYS A 97 -17.31 -11.07 15.12
C CYS A 97 -17.06 -12.46 14.50
N VAL A 98 -16.79 -13.45 15.35
CA VAL A 98 -16.56 -14.85 14.92
C VAL A 98 -17.86 -15.56 14.54
N GLY A 99 -18.99 -15.14 15.12
CA GLY A 99 -20.30 -15.61 14.71
C GLY A 99 -21.22 -16.00 15.83
N GLY A 100 -22.03 -17.03 15.60
CA GLY A 100 -22.94 -17.56 16.59
C GLY A 100 -22.32 -18.68 17.40
N PHE A 101 -23.18 -19.37 18.13
CA PHE A 101 -22.78 -20.46 19.02
C PHE A 101 -22.14 -21.64 18.26
N ALA A 102 -22.60 -21.94 17.05
CA ALA A 102 -22.06 -23.01 16.22
C ALA A 102 -20.59 -22.72 15.83
N GLU A 103 -20.28 -21.47 15.45
CA GLU A 103 -18.92 -21.06 15.13
C GLU A 103 -18.02 -21.07 16.36
N LEU A 104 -18.51 -20.65 17.53
CA LEU A 104 -17.73 -20.73 18.77
C LEU A 104 -17.35 -22.18 19.11
N LYS A 105 -18.29 -23.13 18.96
CA LYS A 105 -18.00 -24.57 19.13
C LYS A 105 -16.96 -25.07 18.13
N ARG A 106 -17.05 -24.62 16.87
CA ARG A 106 -16.05 -24.97 15.85
C ARG A 106 -14.65 -24.46 16.22
N LEU A 107 -14.55 -23.22 16.70
CA LEU A 107 -13.30 -22.63 17.19
C LEU A 107 -12.76 -23.33 18.44
N MET A 108 -13.63 -23.88 19.29
CA MET A 108 -13.19 -24.72 20.40
C MET A 108 -12.64 -26.06 19.87
N SER A 109 -13.35 -26.71 18.95
CA SER A 109 -12.98 -28.04 18.44
C SER A 109 -11.66 -28.08 17.67
N ASN A 110 -11.27 -26.96 17.05
CA ASN A 110 -10.01 -26.85 16.31
C ASN A 110 -8.88 -26.23 17.15
N GLY A 111 -9.08 -26.00 18.45
CA GLY A 111 -8.09 -25.44 19.37
C GLY A 111 -7.91 -23.91 19.30
N PHE A 112 -8.48 -23.23 18.31
CA PHE A 112 -8.30 -21.79 18.10
C PHE A 112 -8.78 -20.97 19.31
N LEU A 113 -9.97 -21.30 19.85
CA LEU A 113 -10.53 -20.58 21.00
C LEU A 113 -9.64 -20.71 22.24
N ALA A 114 -9.07 -21.89 22.47
CA ALA A 114 -8.16 -22.14 23.58
C ALA A 114 -6.89 -21.28 23.44
N GLU A 115 -6.25 -21.29 22.28
CA GLU A 115 -5.06 -20.48 22.00
C GLU A 115 -5.36 -18.97 22.10
N SER A 116 -6.50 -18.50 21.57
CA SER A 116 -6.92 -17.09 21.67
C SER A 116 -7.12 -16.58 23.11
N LEU A 117 -7.23 -17.47 24.10
CA LEU A 117 -7.37 -17.09 25.51
C LEU A 117 -6.03 -16.99 26.24
N CYS A 118 -4.93 -17.51 25.67
CA CYS A 118 -3.59 -17.47 26.25
C CYS A 118 -2.98 -16.07 26.27
N ALA A 119 -2.14 -15.76 27.26
CA ALA A 119 -1.37 -14.52 27.22
C ALA A 119 -0.48 -14.51 25.96
N HIS A 120 -0.48 -13.39 25.24
CA HIS A 120 0.33 -13.20 24.04
C HIS A 120 1.33 -12.06 24.28
N ASP A 121 2.49 -12.12 23.62
CA ASP A 121 3.55 -11.12 23.78
C ASP A 121 3.15 -9.77 23.17
N PHE A 122 2.39 -9.83 22.07
CA PHE A 122 1.97 -8.68 21.27
C PHE A 122 0.46 -8.69 21.01
N GLY A 123 -0.14 -7.49 20.94
CA GLY A 123 -1.53 -7.33 20.50
C GLY A 123 -1.67 -7.31 18.98
N LEU A 124 -0.59 -7.02 18.25
CA LEU A 124 -0.54 -7.03 16.80
C LEU A 124 0.87 -7.38 16.32
N VAL A 125 0.99 -8.30 15.37
CA VAL A 125 2.20 -8.52 14.58
C VAL A 125 1.96 -8.01 13.18
N VAL A 126 2.83 -7.16 12.65
CA VAL A 126 2.78 -6.66 11.26
C VAL A 126 3.91 -7.30 10.46
N ILE A 127 3.59 -8.03 9.39
CA ILE A 127 4.52 -8.83 8.57
C ILE A 127 4.60 -8.24 7.15
N GLY A 128 5.80 -8.18 6.58
CA GLY A 128 6.04 -7.67 5.22
C GLY A 128 6.65 -6.26 5.19
N CYS A 129 7.32 -5.87 6.27
CA CYS A 129 7.75 -4.51 6.50
C CYS A 129 9.18 -4.31 6.02
N GLY A 130 9.40 -4.13 4.72
CA GLY A 130 10.66 -3.51 4.29
C GLY A 130 10.71 -2.05 4.74
N GLU A 131 11.90 -1.53 5.06
CA GLU A 131 12.10 -0.09 5.26
C GLU A 131 11.36 0.72 4.16
N GLY A 132 10.57 1.71 4.58
CA GLY A 132 9.81 2.58 3.68
C GLY A 132 8.38 2.13 3.36
N ASN A 133 7.85 1.08 4.01
CA ASN A 133 6.44 0.68 3.83
C ASN A 133 5.50 1.57 4.67
N ALA A 134 4.94 2.62 4.06
CA ALA A 134 4.10 3.59 4.78
C ALA A 134 2.80 2.98 5.34
N VAL A 135 2.28 1.92 4.71
CA VAL A 135 1.08 1.20 5.19
C VAL A 135 1.38 0.46 6.49
N ALA A 136 2.54 -0.20 6.57
CA ALA A 136 2.98 -0.86 7.81
C ALA A 136 3.24 0.15 8.93
N GLU A 137 3.96 1.24 8.63
CA GLU A 137 4.20 2.33 9.59
C GLU A 137 2.87 2.90 10.12
N ARG A 138 1.89 3.13 9.23
CA ARG A 138 0.55 3.60 9.63
C ARG A 138 -0.19 2.60 10.52
N ALA A 139 -0.03 1.30 10.27
CA ALA A 139 -0.64 0.26 11.09
C ALA A 139 -0.09 0.28 12.52
N VAL A 140 1.25 0.37 12.65
CA VAL A 140 1.95 0.48 13.93
C VAL A 140 1.50 1.73 14.67
N GLU A 141 1.52 2.89 14.00
CA GLU A 141 1.12 4.16 14.62
C GLU A 141 -0.31 4.13 15.18
N GLU A 142 -1.29 3.57 14.45
CA GLU A 142 -2.64 3.47 14.99
C GLU A 142 -2.72 2.46 16.13
N ALA A 143 -2.08 1.29 16.02
CA ALA A 143 -2.14 0.27 17.06
C ALA A 143 -1.54 0.79 18.39
N VAL A 144 -0.44 1.54 18.31
CA VAL A 144 0.21 2.17 19.47
C VAL A 144 -0.69 3.24 20.12
N LYS A 145 -1.48 4.01 19.35
CA LYS A 145 -2.45 4.97 19.93
C LYS A 145 -3.51 4.28 20.80
N PHE A 146 -3.81 3.03 20.51
CA PHE A 146 -4.70 2.20 21.32
C PHE A 146 -3.97 1.40 22.41
N GLY A 147 -2.69 1.71 22.68
CA GLY A 147 -1.91 1.08 23.74
C GLY A 147 -1.50 -0.37 23.47
N LYS A 148 -1.62 -0.84 22.23
CA LYS A 148 -1.20 -2.21 21.86
C LYS A 148 0.32 -2.31 21.79
N ARG A 149 0.88 -3.42 22.29
CA ARG A 149 2.25 -3.82 21.97
C ARG A 149 2.29 -4.41 20.57
N VAL A 150 3.23 -3.96 19.74
CA VAL A 150 3.30 -4.31 18.33
C VAL A 150 4.65 -4.95 18.02
N ALA A 151 4.65 -6.08 17.33
CA ALA A 151 5.85 -6.62 16.71
C ALA A 151 5.86 -6.24 15.22
N LEU A 152 6.95 -5.66 14.78
CA LEU A 152 7.20 -5.34 13.38
C LEU A 152 8.16 -6.36 12.80
N VAL A 153 7.71 -7.17 11.83
CA VAL A 153 8.52 -8.22 11.20
C VAL A 153 8.93 -7.80 9.79
N GLU A 154 10.22 -7.53 9.65
CA GLU A 154 10.87 -7.20 8.39
C GLU A 154 11.54 -8.44 7.81
N VAL A 155 11.04 -8.93 6.68
CA VAL A 155 11.64 -10.06 5.98
C VAL A 155 12.68 -9.54 4.98
N LYS A 156 13.97 -9.70 5.31
CA LYS A 156 15.09 -9.32 4.44
C LYS A 156 15.11 -10.20 3.19
N GLN A 157 14.98 -9.57 2.03
CA GLN A 157 15.10 -10.27 0.75
C GLN A 157 16.58 -10.49 0.40
N GLN A 158 16.95 -11.72 0.01
CA GLN A 158 18.33 -12.07 -0.34
C GLN A 158 18.81 -11.45 -1.67
N ASN A 159 17.93 -10.79 -2.43
CA ASN A 159 18.21 -10.37 -3.81
C ASN A 159 19.11 -9.14 -3.93
N GLY A 160 19.75 -8.66 -2.85
CA GLY A 160 20.78 -7.61 -2.91
C GLY A 160 20.32 -6.23 -3.40
N ARG A 161 19.05 -6.08 -3.80
CA ARG A 161 18.39 -4.81 -4.13
C ARG A 161 17.89 -4.07 -2.89
N GLY A 162 18.57 -4.25 -1.76
CA GLY A 162 18.50 -3.36 -0.61
C GLY A 162 19.40 -2.13 -0.81
N ARG A 163 19.45 -1.57 -2.03
CA ARG A 163 20.20 -0.34 -2.29
C ARG A 163 19.34 0.83 -1.81
N ASN A 164 19.59 1.27 -0.57
CA ASN A 164 19.08 2.49 0.06
C ASN A 164 17.57 2.57 0.30
N ALA A 165 17.00 1.63 1.06
CA ALA A 165 15.58 1.62 1.48
C ALA A 165 15.22 2.65 2.57
N PHE A 166 16.10 3.61 2.88
CA PHE A 166 15.82 4.62 3.90
C PHE A 166 14.79 5.65 3.44
N VAL A 167 14.58 5.82 2.12
CA VAL A 167 13.80 6.92 1.55
C VAL A 167 12.40 6.48 1.13
N ASP A 168 11.38 7.21 1.61
CA ASP A 168 9.98 7.09 1.19
C ASP A 168 9.80 7.73 -0.21
N GLU A 169 9.31 6.95 -1.19
CA GLU A 169 9.19 7.38 -2.59
C GLU A 169 8.29 8.62 -2.74
N GLN A 170 7.17 8.68 -2.00
CA GLN A 170 6.22 9.78 -2.09
C GLN A 170 6.84 11.06 -1.52
N ILE A 171 7.52 10.97 -0.38
CA ILE A 171 8.30 12.09 0.18
C ILE A 171 9.39 12.51 -0.79
N ALA A 172 10.08 11.56 -1.41
CA ALA A 172 11.16 11.84 -2.34
C ALA A 172 10.67 12.65 -3.55
N LYS A 173 9.58 12.21 -4.18
CA LYS A 173 8.92 12.90 -5.29
C LYS A 173 8.39 14.27 -4.87
N GLU A 174 7.75 14.39 -3.71
CA GLU A 174 7.23 15.67 -3.22
C GLU A 174 8.35 16.68 -3.00
N MET A 175 9.44 16.29 -2.34
CA MET A 175 10.59 17.16 -2.06
C MET A 175 11.35 17.52 -3.34
N ALA A 176 11.54 16.57 -4.25
CA ALA A 176 12.14 16.81 -5.56
C ALA A 176 11.28 17.77 -6.40
N ASN A 177 9.96 17.60 -6.40
CA ASN A 177 9.02 18.51 -7.06
C ASN A 177 9.08 19.92 -6.45
N ARG A 178 9.14 20.05 -5.12
CA ARG A 178 9.30 21.36 -4.47
C ARG A 178 10.60 22.05 -4.90
N ALA A 179 11.71 21.31 -4.98
CA ALA A 179 12.97 21.84 -5.50
C ALA A 179 12.84 22.31 -6.96
N ALA A 180 12.13 21.56 -7.81
CA ALA A 180 11.83 21.96 -9.18
C ALA A 180 10.96 23.24 -9.26
N LEU A 181 9.94 23.36 -8.40
CA LEU A 181 9.07 24.54 -8.33
C LEU A 181 9.80 25.81 -7.88
N MET A 182 10.82 25.68 -7.02
CA MET A 182 11.64 26.83 -6.58
C MET A 182 12.32 27.53 -7.76
N ARG A 183 12.81 26.77 -8.75
CA ARG A 183 13.40 27.34 -9.97
C ARG A 183 12.41 28.25 -10.69
N HIS A 184 11.20 27.74 -10.96
CA HIS A 184 10.14 28.52 -11.59
C HIS A 184 9.75 29.75 -10.76
N SER A 185 9.74 29.62 -9.43
CA SER A 185 9.39 30.72 -8.54
C SER A 185 10.43 31.85 -8.58
N ILE A 186 11.71 31.52 -8.70
CA ILE A 186 12.81 32.48 -8.85
C ILE A 186 12.75 33.17 -10.22
N GLU A 187 12.46 32.41 -11.28
CA GLU A 187 12.25 32.97 -12.63
C GLU A 187 11.05 33.94 -12.64
N GLU A 188 9.93 33.58 -12.02
CA GLU A 188 8.76 34.44 -11.89
C GLU A 188 8.98 35.67 -10.99
N ALA A 189 9.85 35.57 -9.98
CA ALA A 189 10.08 36.66 -9.04
C ALA A 189 10.55 37.93 -9.76
N GLN A 190 11.34 37.79 -10.83
CA GLN A 190 11.79 38.89 -11.68
C GLN A 190 10.63 39.66 -12.32
N LEU A 191 9.60 38.95 -12.78
CA LEU A 191 8.38 39.54 -13.36
C LEU A 191 7.52 40.25 -12.31
N LYS A 192 7.68 39.90 -11.03
CA LYS A 192 6.94 40.43 -9.89
C LYS A 192 7.72 41.51 -9.11
N GLY A 193 8.77 42.06 -9.73
CA GLY A 193 9.52 43.20 -9.19
C GLY A 193 10.67 42.84 -8.24
N TRP A 194 11.03 41.56 -8.12
CA TRP A 194 12.21 41.16 -7.35
C TRP A 194 13.47 41.21 -8.21
N THR A 195 14.53 41.82 -7.67
CA THR A 195 15.86 41.80 -8.31
C THR A 195 16.57 40.49 -7.97
N VAL A 196 16.91 39.70 -8.99
CA VAL A 196 17.72 38.47 -8.87
C VAL A 196 19.04 38.69 -9.58
N GLU A 197 20.15 38.40 -8.91
CA GLU A 197 21.48 38.47 -9.52
C GLU A 197 21.55 37.50 -10.72
N CYS A 198 21.82 38.07 -11.90
CA CYS A 198 21.95 37.32 -13.14
C CYS A 198 23.40 37.30 -13.60
N SER A 199 23.77 36.25 -14.33
CA SER A 199 25.04 36.22 -15.04
C SER A 199 25.06 37.22 -16.21
N GLU A 200 26.24 37.55 -16.72
CA GLU A 200 26.42 38.37 -17.92
C GLU A 200 25.52 37.85 -19.06
N GLY A 201 24.53 38.65 -19.46
CA GLY A 201 23.50 38.26 -20.44
C GLY A 201 22.07 38.16 -19.88
N GLY A 202 21.84 38.51 -18.61
CA GLY A 202 20.49 38.67 -18.04
C GLY A 202 19.75 37.35 -17.77
N ARG A 203 20.47 36.22 -17.80
CA ARG A 203 19.93 34.90 -17.46
C ARG A 203 20.35 34.48 -16.05
N VAL A 204 19.39 33.96 -15.29
CA VAL A 204 19.64 33.30 -14.01
C VAL A 204 20.22 31.91 -14.29
N ASN A 205 21.42 31.65 -13.77
CA ASN A 205 22.02 30.31 -13.86
C ASN A 205 21.59 29.49 -12.65
N PHE A 206 20.97 28.34 -12.90
CA PHE A 206 20.56 27.41 -11.86
C PHE A 206 21.51 26.22 -11.82
N TRP A 207 22.05 25.93 -10.62
CA TRP A 207 22.84 24.74 -10.35
C TRP A 207 22.15 23.98 -9.22
N LEU A 208 21.78 22.72 -9.47
CA LEU A 208 21.15 21.88 -8.46
C LEU A 208 22.19 20.95 -7.84
N ASP A 209 22.46 21.11 -6.55
CA ASP A 209 23.19 20.09 -5.79
C ASP A 209 22.23 18.96 -5.38
N TRP A 210 22.39 17.81 -6.03
CA TRP A 210 21.61 16.61 -5.73
C TRP A 210 21.76 16.14 -4.28
N ARG A 211 22.93 16.38 -3.65
CA ARG A 211 23.16 15.98 -2.25
C ARG A 211 22.22 16.72 -1.32
N CYS A 212 22.01 18.03 -1.53
CA CYS A 212 21.06 18.82 -0.75
C CYS A 212 19.62 18.34 -0.94
N VAL A 213 19.22 17.98 -2.17
CA VAL A 213 17.88 17.40 -2.43
C VAL A 213 17.71 16.09 -1.66
N ARG A 214 18.70 15.19 -1.74
CA ARG A 214 18.70 13.90 -1.04
C ARG A 214 18.68 14.07 0.48
N GLU A 215 19.46 14.99 1.03
CA GLU A 215 19.48 15.30 2.46
C GLU A 215 18.13 15.83 2.94
N ALA A 216 17.49 16.72 2.19
CA ALA A 216 16.15 17.21 2.51
C ALA A 216 15.10 16.08 2.51
N ILE A 217 15.20 15.15 1.56
CA ILE A 217 14.34 13.94 1.50
C ILE A 217 14.55 13.05 2.73
N VAL A 218 15.81 12.76 3.07
CA VAL A 218 16.17 11.93 4.24
C VAL A 218 15.68 12.58 5.53
N GLN A 219 15.91 13.88 5.72
CA GLN A 219 15.43 14.63 6.88
C GLN A 219 13.91 14.61 6.99
N LYS A 220 13.19 14.80 5.88
CA LYS A 220 11.72 14.75 5.88
C LYS A 220 11.20 13.35 6.22
N THR A 221 11.89 12.31 5.74
CA THR A 221 11.55 10.91 6.05
C THR A 221 11.76 10.60 7.53
N LEU A 222 12.87 11.03 8.12
CA LEU A 222 13.14 10.94 9.56
C LEU A 222 12.04 11.63 10.39
N LEU A 223 11.67 12.86 10.03
CA LEU A 223 10.61 13.60 10.72
C LEU A 223 9.25 12.88 10.68
N LYS A 224 8.93 12.20 9.58
CA LYS A 224 7.72 11.37 9.48
C LYS A 224 7.79 10.19 10.45
N ARG A 225 8.95 9.57 10.61
CA ARG A 225 9.17 8.36 11.43
C ARG A 225 9.34 8.61 12.92
N GLN A 226 9.60 9.84 13.34
CA GLN A 226 9.85 10.21 14.74
C GLN A 226 8.81 9.65 15.74
N ARG A 227 7.53 9.58 15.34
CA ARG A 227 6.47 9.02 16.21
C ARG A 227 6.61 7.51 16.43
N THR A 228 6.97 6.78 15.38
CA THR A 228 7.22 5.34 15.43
C THR A 228 8.50 5.07 16.22
N GLU A 229 9.56 5.85 16.00
CA GLU A 229 10.81 5.80 16.77
C GLU A 229 10.58 5.98 18.27
N ALA A 230 9.81 7.00 18.68
CA ALA A 230 9.46 7.19 20.08
C ALA A 230 8.65 6.01 20.68
N ALA A 231 7.91 5.26 19.86
CA ALA A 231 7.20 4.05 20.30
C ALA A 231 8.14 2.84 20.44
N PHE A 232 9.21 2.76 19.63
CA PHE A 232 10.30 1.80 19.84
C PHE A 232 11.03 2.08 21.16
N GLU A 233 11.39 3.34 21.43
CA GLU A 233 12.09 3.73 22.67
C GLU A 233 11.29 3.39 23.93
N ARG A 234 9.95 3.49 23.88
CA ARG A 234 9.05 3.10 24.98
C ARG A 234 8.81 1.59 25.09
N GLY A 235 9.40 0.76 24.22
CA GLY A 235 9.19 -0.70 24.21
C GLY A 235 7.77 -1.13 23.79
N GLN A 236 6.99 -0.22 23.21
CA GLN A 236 5.64 -0.52 22.70
C GLN A 236 5.72 -1.19 21.33
N VAL A 237 6.81 -0.97 20.59
CA VAL A 237 7.08 -1.59 19.29
C VAL A 237 8.41 -2.34 19.36
N GLN A 238 8.45 -3.55 18.84
CA GLN A 238 9.68 -4.35 18.73
C GLN A 238 9.92 -4.75 17.28
N LEU A 239 11.12 -4.45 16.75
CA LEU A 239 11.51 -4.80 15.39
C LEU A 239 12.18 -6.18 15.36
N PHE A 240 11.73 -7.04 14.46
CA PHE A 240 12.33 -8.31 14.12
C PHE A 240 12.78 -8.26 12.66
N SER A 241 14.07 -8.06 12.43
CA SER A 241 14.68 -8.21 11.11
C SER A 241 15.04 -9.69 10.90
N VAL A 242 14.37 -10.35 9.96
CA VAL A 242 14.35 -11.81 9.81
C VAL A 242 14.64 -12.21 8.35
N THR A 243 15.14 -13.42 8.13
CA THR A 243 15.31 -13.98 6.76
C THR A 243 14.10 -14.76 6.30
N ALA A 244 13.32 -15.24 7.26
CA ALA A 244 12.13 -16.05 7.09
C ALA A 244 11.24 -15.90 8.33
N CYS A 245 9.94 -16.05 8.15
CA CYS A 245 9.02 -16.30 9.25
C CYS A 245 7.96 -17.28 8.77
N HIS A 246 7.37 -18.08 9.67
CA HIS A 246 6.25 -18.97 9.37
C HIS A 246 5.33 -19.16 10.57
N PHE A 247 4.04 -19.38 10.32
CA PHE A 247 3.10 -19.73 11.39
C PHE A 247 3.40 -21.15 11.90
N SER A 248 3.66 -21.26 13.20
CA SER A 248 3.86 -22.53 13.90
C SER A 248 2.65 -22.92 14.76
N GLY A 249 1.70 -22.00 14.93
CA GLY A 249 0.40 -22.21 15.58
C GLY A 249 -0.62 -21.16 15.11
N THR A 250 -1.83 -21.15 15.68
CA THR A 250 -2.86 -20.17 15.25
C THR A 250 -2.57 -18.77 15.74
N HIS A 251 -1.86 -18.65 16.87
CA HIS A 251 -1.41 -17.37 17.46
C HIS A 251 0.12 -17.30 17.61
N GLU A 252 0.86 -18.20 16.98
CA GLU A 252 2.32 -18.32 17.11
C GLU A 252 3.00 -18.17 15.74
N LEU A 253 3.96 -17.24 15.65
CA LEU A 253 4.83 -17.06 14.50
C LEU A 253 6.26 -17.41 14.91
N THR A 254 6.89 -18.32 14.16
CA THR A 254 8.32 -18.60 14.28
C THR A 254 9.07 -17.68 13.33
N VAL A 255 10.04 -16.94 13.86
CA VAL A 255 10.92 -16.04 13.12
C VAL A 255 12.35 -16.57 13.08
N CYS A 256 12.98 -16.46 11.91
CA CYS A 256 14.36 -16.90 11.68
C CYS A 256 15.26 -15.66 11.56
N GLN A 257 16.15 -15.44 12.53
CA GLN A 257 17.11 -14.33 12.49
C GLN A 257 18.48 -14.81 12.00
N MET A 258 19.20 -13.96 11.25
CA MET A 258 20.64 -14.17 11.04
C MET A 258 21.39 -13.70 12.28
N ASP A 259 22.36 -14.48 12.72
CA ASP A 259 23.32 -14.06 13.74
C ASP A 259 24.34 -13.11 13.11
N THR A 260 24.40 -11.87 13.59
CA THR A 260 25.25 -10.81 13.00
C THR A 260 26.73 -10.98 13.35
N ASP A 261 27.06 -11.75 14.38
CA ASP A 261 28.42 -11.80 14.94
C ASP A 261 29.29 -12.92 14.37
N THR A 262 28.69 -13.95 13.74
CA THR A 262 29.44 -15.16 13.38
C THR A 262 29.48 -15.48 11.88
N ASN A 263 28.70 -14.80 11.03
CA ASN A 263 28.56 -15.11 9.58
C ASN A 263 28.29 -16.62 9.29
N LEU A 264 27.92 -17.38 10.32
CA LEU A 264 27.58 -18.78 10.27
C LEU A 264 26.07 -18.88 10.18
N ALA A 265 25.57 -19.75 9.30
CA ALA A 265 24.16 -20.00 9.06
C ALA A 265 23.47 -20.73 10.23
N GLN A 266 23.71 -20.32 11.48
CA GLN A 266 22.87 -20.71 12.62
C GLN A 266 21.74 -19.69 12.74
N SER A 267 20.61 -20.02 12.14
CA SER A 267 19.37 -19.27 12.31
C SER A 267 18.91 -19.40 13.76
N LYS A 268 18.95 -18.31 14.54
CA LYS A 268 18.27 -18.27 15.83
C LYS A 268 16.77 -18.28 15.56
N LEU A 269 16.12 -19.37 15.92
CA LEU A 269 14.67 -19.51 15.88
C LEU A 269 14.09 -18.88 17.14
N ALA A 270 13.29 -17.82 16.98
CA ALA A 270 12.49 -17.27 18.06
C ALA A 270 11.01 -17.45 17.74
N LYS A 271 10.21 -17.72 18.76
CA LYS A 271 8.76 -17.80 18.65
C LYS A 271 8.16 -16.52 19.23
N ILE A 272 7.21 -15.94 18.51
CA ILE A 272 6.45 -14.78 18.96
C ILE A 272 4.96 -15.13 18.98
N CYS A 273 4.27 -14.74 20.04
CA CYS A 273 2.83 -14.96 20.18
C CYS A 273 2.06 -13.64 20.05
N ALA A 274 0.94 -13.63 19.33
CA ALA A 274 0.15 -12.41 19.14
C ALA A 274 -1.35 -12.64 19.00
N ASP A 275 -2.14 -11.64 19.43
CA ASP A 275 -3.60 -11.66 19.26
C ASP A 275 -4.02 -11.65 17.78
N LYS A 276 -3.32 -10.86 16.96
CA LYS A 276 -3.63 -10.64 15.53
C LYS A 276 -2.37 -10.49 14.69
N PHE A 277 -2.48 -10.87 13.42
CA PHE A 277 -1.43 -10.73 12.43
C PHE A 277 -1.94 -9.90 11.25
N LEU A 278 -1.14 -8.96 10.78
CA LEU A 278 -1.44 -8.13 9.63
C LEU A 278 -0.32 -8.27 8.59
N LEU A 279 -0.66 -8.80 7.43
CA LEU A 279 0.21 -8.92 6.26
C LEU A 279 0.10 -7.63 5.44
N VAL A 280 1.24 -6.99 5.21
CA VAL A 280 1.36 -5.76 4.43
C VAL A 280 2.52 -5.89 3.44
N PRO A 281 2.41 -6.73 2.39
CA PRO A 281 3.48 -6.83 1.42
C PRO A 281 3.73 -5.49 0.73
N LYS A 282 5.01 -5.18 0.53
CA LYS A 282 5.41 -4.18 -0.45
C LYS A 282 5.41 -4.84 -1.83
N SER A 283 4.77 -4.22 -2.80
CA SER A 283 4.87 -4.64 -4.19
C SER A 283 6.29 -4.41 -4.71
N GLU A 284 6.84 -5.36 -5.47
CA GLU A 284 8.16 -5.20 -6.09
C GLU A 284 8.03 -4.76 -7.54
N SER A 285 8.87 -3.82 -7.97
CA SER A 285 9.00 -3.48 -9.39
C SER A 285 9.56 -4.66 -10.16
N LYS A 286 8.88 -5.02 -11.27
CA LYS A 286 9.33 -6.08 -12.16
C LYS A 286 10.62 -5.67 -12.87
N VAL A 287 11.45 -6.66 -13.14
CA VAL A 287 12.70 -6.51 -13.89
C VAL A 287 12.58 -7.27 -15.21
N LEU A 288 13.30 -6.81 -16.23
CA LEU A 288 13.42 -7.53 -17.50
C LEU A 288 14.37 -8.73 -17.33
N GLU A 289 13.87 -9.84 -16.79
CA GLU A 289 14.68 -11.03 -16.48
C GLU A 289 15.39 -11.62 -17.71
N ASN A 290 14.79 -11.48 -18.89
CA ASN A 290 15.31 -12.02 -20.15
C ASN A 290 16.25 -11.06 -20.90
N VAL A 291 16.53 -9.87 -20.36
CA VAL A 291 17.38 -8.86 -21.02
C VAL A 291 18.72 -8.76 -20.27
N PRO A 292 19.85 -9.17 -20.88
CA PRO A 292 21.14 -9.13 -20.23
C PRO A 292 21.51 -7.72 -19.73
N GLY A 293 21.98 -7.64 -18.49
CA GLY A 293 22.36 -6.38 -17.84
C GLY A 293 21.21 -5.61 -17.19
N ALA A 294 19.95 -5.99 -17.44
CA ALA A 294 18.80 -5.28 -16.85
C ALA A 294 18.73 -5.46 -15.32
N LYS A 295 19.08 -6.65 -14.82
CA LYS A 295 19.04 -6.93 -13.37
C LYS A 295 20.22 -6.29 -12.65
N GLU A 296 21.36 -6.22 -13.31
CA GLU A 296 22.64 -5.80 -12.76
C GLU A 296 22.82 -4.27 -12.78
N PHE A 297 22.35 -3.60 -13.83
CA PHE A 297 22.70 -2.21 -14.10
C PHE A 297 21.51 -1.24 -14.08
N CYS A 298 20.28 -1.72 -14.25
CA CYS A 298 19.10 -0.85 -14.22
C CYS A 298 18.47 -0.81 -12.82
N ILE A 299 17.82 0.31 -12.53
CA ILE A 299 17.12 0.56 -11.27
C ILE A 299 15.61 0.62 -11.47
N SER A 300 14.84 0.53 -10.39
CA SER A 300 13.41 0.80 -10.42
C SER A 300 13.08 2.27 -10.14
N ASN A 301 11.80 2.64 -10.32
CA ASN A 301 11.33 3.99 -10.00
C ASN A 301 11.50 4.33 -8.51
N GLU A 302 11.34 3.33 -7.63
CA GLU A 302 11.48 3.48 -6.18
C GLU A 302 12.92 3.83 -5.75
N GLU A 303 13.92 3.42 -6.52
CA GLU A 303 15.34 3.63 -6.20
C GLU A 303 15.87 4.99 -6.72
N LEU A 304 15.16 5.63 -7.67
CA LEU A 304 15.65 6.77 -8.43
C LEU A 304 16.06 7.96 -7.56
N PHE A 305 15.19 8.38 -6.64
CA PHE A 305 15.46 9.53 -5.78
C PHE A 305 16.30 9.18 -4.54
N ALA A 306 16.62 7.90 -4.34
CA ALA A 306 17.53 7.42 -3.30
C ALA A 306 18.99 7.33 -3.78
N LEU A 307 19.25 7.62 -5.07
CA LEU A 307 20.60 7.65 -5.63
C LEU A 307 21.49 8.65 -4.90
N LYS A 308 22.75 8.28 -4.70
CA LYS A 308 23.71 9.14 -4.00
C LYS A 308 24.09 10.40 -4.81
N HIS A 309 24.10 10.26 -6.13
CA HIS A 309 24.48 11.27 -7.11
C HIS A 309 23.30 11.64 -8.02
N ASN A 310 23.42 12.76 -8.75
CA ASN A 310 22.45 13.14 -9.76
C ASN A 310 22.35 12.03 -10.85
N PRO A 311 21.14 11.59 -11.24
CA PRO A 311 20.97 10.53 -12.23
C PRO A 311 21.45 10.91 -13.65
N GLY A 312 21.70 12.19 -13.93
CA GLY A 312 22.20 12.67 -15.21
C GLY A 312 21.25 12.35 -16.36
N ARG A 313 21.81 12.00 -17.53
CA ARG A 313 21.03 11.58 -18.69
C ARG A 313 20.30 10.26 -18.40
N THR A 314 18.98 10.31 -18.33
CA THR A 314 18.16 9.22 -17.80
C THR A 314 17.21 8.65 -18.85
N LEU A 315 17.22 7.33 -19.00
CA LEU A 315 16.25 6.58 -19.81
C LEU A 315 15.23 5.92 -18.89
N PHE A 316 13.95 6.16 -19.12
CA PHE A 316 12.85 5.36 -18.58
C PHE A 316 12.42 4.34 -19.63
N PHE A 317 12.41 3.06 -19.29
CA PHE A 317 11.81 2.01 -20.11
C PHE A 317 10.50 1.52 -19.49
N CYS A 318 9.45 1.40 -20.29
CA CYS A 318 8.14 0.94 -19.86
C CYS A 318 7.44 0.07 -20.90
N GLU A 319 6.45 -0.71 -20.44
CA GLU A 319 5.52 -1.38 -21.36
C GLU A 319 4.38 -0.45 -21.79
N ASP A 320 4.10 0.57 -21.00
CA ASP A 320 2.96 1.46 -21.19
C ASP A 320 3.41 2.90 -20.97
N ASP A 321 3.40 3.70 -22.02
CA ASP A 321 3.82 5.10 -22.00
C ASP A 321 2.81 6.03 -21.30
N ALA A 322 1.72 5.47 -20.80
CA ALA A 322 0.70 6.14 -20.00
C ALA A 322 0.81 5.83 -18.50
N ASP A 323 1.86 5.15 -18.03
CA ASP A 323 2.10 4.88 -16.61
C ASP A 323 2.25 6.20 -15.81
N PRO A 324 1.30 6.54 -14.92
CA PRO A 324 1.33 7.81 -14.21
C PRO A 324 2.57 8.01 -13.34
N GLN A 325 3.07 6.95 -12.70
CA GLN A 325 4.20 7.06 -11.77
C GLN A 325 5.51 7.34 -12.50
N LEU A 326 5.66 6.78 -13.72
CA LEU A 326 6.79 7.03 -14.59
C LEU A 326 6.73 8.45 -15.15
N LEU A 327 5.57 8.88 -15.67
CA LEU A 327 5.41 10.22 -16.24
C LEU A 327 5.70 11.30 -15.20
N GLU A 328 5.27 11.10 -13.95
CA GLU A 328 5.58 11.96 -12.81
C GLU A 328 7.10 12.06 -12.57
N SER A 329 7.78 10.92 -12.40
CA SER A 329 9.23 10.91 -12.14
C SER A 329 10.02 11.55 -13.29
N ALA A 330 9.61 11.30 -14.54
CA ALA A 330 10.21 11.89 -15.73
C ALA A 330 10.03 13.41 -15.77
N ALA A 331 8.82 13.90 -15.43
CA ALA A 331 8.52 15.33 -15.36
C ALA A 331 9.37 16.03 -14.30
N ILE A 332 9.42 15.47 -13.08
CA ILE A 332 10.21 16.01 -11.98
C ILE A 332 11.70 16.07 -12.35
N LEU A 333 12.28 14.97 -12.87
CA LEU A 333 13.69 14.96 -13.27
C LEU A 333 13.99 15.97 -14.37
N LYS A 334 13.10 16.10 -15.36
CA LYS A 334 13.27 17.08 -16.43
C LYS A 334 13.27 18.51 -15.89
N ALA A 335 12.36 18.82 -14.95
CA ALA A 335 12.28 20.14 -14.33
C ALA A 335 13.49 20.46 -13.43
N LEU A 336 14.09 19.43 -12.81
CA LEU A 336 15.36 19.53 -12.09
C LEU A 336 16.59 19.75 -13.01
N GLY A 337 16.41 19.68 -14.33
CA GLY A 337 17.43 20.01 -15.33
C GLY A 337 18.07 18.81 -16.02
N ASN A 338 17.58 17.59 -15.80
CA ASN A 338 18.16 16.39 -16.39
C ASN A 338 17.69 16.17 -17.83
N ASP A 339 18.53 15.52 -18.65
CA ASP A 339 18.11 15.01 -19.95
C ASP A 339 17.34 13.70 -19.75
N VAL A 340 16.09 13.66 -20.19
CA VAL A 340 15.15 12.56 -19.94
C VAL A 340 14.63 12.02 -21.26
N THR A 341 14.69 10.70 -21.39
CA THR A 341 14.16 9.96 -22.53
C THR A 341 13.23 8.85 -22.02
N ILE A 342 12.08 8.67 -22.66
CA ILE A 342 11.13 7.60 -22.38
C ILE A 342 11.10 6.64 -23.57
N MET A 343 11.34 5.36 -23.33
CA MET A 343 11.24 4.28 -24.29
C MET A 343 10.09 3.35 -23.90
N THR A 344 9.27 2.99 -24.88
CA THR A 344 8.14 2.07 -24.70
C THR A 344 8.13 0.99 -25.78
N ASN A 345 7.62 -0.19 -25.44
CA ASN A 345 7.34 -1.23 -26.42
C ASN A 345 6.02 -0.99 -27.20
N THR A 346 5.13 -0.17 -26.64
CA THR A 346 3.86 0.22 -27.25
C THR A 346 3.68 1.72 -27.09
N TYR A 347 3.69 2.44 -28.21
CA TYR A 347 3.37 3.85 -28.23
C TYR A 347 2.04 4.02 -28.94
N SER A 348 1.05 4.49 -28.20
CA SER A 348 -0.23 4.88 -28.76
C SER A 348 -0.39 6.39 -28.57
N PRO A 349 -0.10 7.19 -29.60
CA PRO A 349 -0.18 8.65 -29.50
C PRO A 349 -1.61 9.16 -29.26
N ARG A 350 -2.63 8.31 -29.44
CA ARG A 350 -4.05 8.73 -29.43
C ARG A 350 -4.97 7.85 -28.60
N ARG A 351 -4.49 6.73 -28.04
CA ARG A 351 -5.37 5.76 -27.38
C ARG A 351 -4.69 5.06 -26.22
N ILE A 352 -5.12 5.35 -25.01
CA ILE A 352 -4.66 4.66 -23.81
C ILE A 352 -5.61 3.49 -23.52
N LYS A 353 -5.09 2.34 -23.08
CA LYS A 353 -5.94 1.21 -22.68
C LYS A 353 -6.65 1.58 -21.35
N PRO A 354 -8.00 1.66 -21.31
CA PRO A 354 -8.72 2.14 -20.13
C PRO A 354 -8.51 1.28 -18.88
N SER A 355 -8.21 -0.01 -19.05
CA SER A 355 -8.04 -0.97 -17.96
C SER A 355 -6.82 -0.71 -17.06
N LYS A 356 -5.99 0.30 -17.38
CA LYS A 356 -4.73 0.58 -16.68
C LYS A 356 -4.64 1.98 -16.08
N LEU A 357 -5.70 2.77 -16.18
CA LEU A 357 -5.66 4.19 -15.81
C LEU A 357 -5.94 4.47 -14.34
N ASP A 358 -6.35 3.53 -13.49
CA ASP A 358 -6.56 3.71 -12.02
C ASP A 358 -7.11 5.11 -11.62
N CYS A 359 -8.28 5.47 -12.16
CA CYS A 359 -8.95 6.78 -11.98
C CYS A 359 -8.28 8.02 -12.62
N PHE A 360 -7.18 7.88 -13.34
CA PHE A 360 -6.65 8.90 -14.26
C PHE A 360 -7.49 8.98 -15.53
N ASP A 361 -7.72 10.17 -16.05
CA ASP A 361 -8.50 10.35 -17.30
C ASP A 361 -7.58 10.31 -18.52
N SER A 362 -7.93 9.54 -19.55
CA SER A 362 -7.04 9.33 -20.69
C SER A 362 -6.76 10.63 -21.46
N GLU A 363 -7.74 11.52 -21.55
CA GLU A 363 -7.61 12.82 -22.23
C GLU A 363 -6.60 13.72 -21.50
N PHE A 364 -6.52 13.59 -20.17
CA PHE A 364 -5.57 14.32 -19.35
C PHE A 364 -4.17 13.72 -19.47
N ILE A 365 -4.02 12.40 -19.42
CA ILE A 365 -2.72 11.75 -19.61
C ILE A 365 -2.13 12.06 -20.99
N LEU A 366 -2.95 12.08 -22.05
CA LEU A 366 -2.48 12.49 -23.38
C LEU A 366 -2.00 13.95 -23.38
N SER A 367 -2.76 14.86 -22.76
CA SER A 367 -2.37 16.26 -22.62
C SER A 367 -1.05 16.43 -21.86
N ILE A 368 -0.81 15.57 -20.85
CA ILE A 368 0.44 15.55 -20.08
C ILE A 368 1.60 15.09 -20.97
N LYS A 369 1.43 14.00 -21.73
CA LYS A 369 2.45 13.51 -22.66
C LYS A 369 2.85 14.58 -23.69
N ASP A 370 1.88 15.32 -24.22
CA ASP A 370 2.13 16.44 -25.13
C ASP A 370 2.94 17.56 -24.44
N LYS A 371 2.59 17.92 -23.19
CA LYS A 371 3.34 18.89 -22.38
C LYS A 371 4.78 18.42 -22.13
N LEU A 372 4.99 17.15 -21.82
CA LEU A 372 6.32 16.57 -21.63
C LEU A 372 7.16 16.58 -22.91
N CYS A 373 6.54 16.30 -24.07
CA CYS A 373 7.20 16.45 -25.37
C CYS A 373 7.65 17.90 -25.60
N GLN A 374 6.79 18.88 -25.30
CA GLN A 374 7.10 20.31 -25.44
C GLN A 374 8.23 20.76 -24.50
N LEU A 375 8.33 20.16 -23.32
CA LEU A 375 9.45 20.36 -22.39
C LEU A 375 10.76 19.69 -22.86
N GLY A 376 10.75 18.96 -23.98
CA GLY A 376 11.92 18.32 -24.56
C GLY A 376 12.24 16.95 -23.99
N ILE A 377 11.24 16.23 -23.45
CA ILE A 377 11.36 14.80 -23.19
C ILE A 377 11.13 14.04 -24.49
N ARG A 378 12.08 13.16 -24.86
CA ARG A 378 11.98 12.36 -26.08
C ARG A 378 11.23 11.06 -25.80
N PHE A 379 10.26 10.70 -26.65
CA PHE A 379 9.57 9.41 -26.61
C PHE A 379 10.06 8.52 -27.77
N PHE A 380 10.43 7.27 -27.46
CA PHE A 380 10.88 6.27 -28.43
C PHE A 380 10.06 4.99 -28.33
N ILE A 381 9.81 4.39 -29.49
CA ILE A 381 9.21 3.05 -29.60
C ILE A 381 10.33 2.08 -29.90
N SER A 382 10.70 1.25 -28.94
CA SER A 382 11.76 0.26 -29.09
C SER A 382 11.73 -0.75 -27.94
N LEU A 383 12.37 -1.91 -28.15
CA LEU A 383 12.53 -2.95 -27.15
C LEU A 383 14.02 -3.10 -26.80
N PRO A 384 14.44 -2.89 -25.55
CA PRO A 384 15.81 -3.08 -25.14
C PRO A 384 16.20 -4.56 -25.25
N THR A 385 17.36 -4.81 -25.85
CA THR A 385 17.91 -6.15 -26.06
C THR A 385 19.10 -6.44 -25.15
N LYS A 386 19.83 -5.40 -24.71
CA LYS A 386 20.98 -5.51 -23.82
C LYS A 386 21.27 -4.18 -23.13
N PHE A 387 21.70 -4.25 -21.88
CA PHE A 387 22.32 -3.14 -21.15
C PHE A 387 23.78 -3.47 -20.83
N GLU A 388 24.68 -2.55 -21.14
CA GLU A 388 26.11 -2.74 -20.90
C GLU A 388 26.68 -1.59 -20.09
N GLN A 389 27.35 -1.91 -18.99
CA GLN A 389 28.03 -0.89 -18.19
C GLN A 389 29.41 -0.58 -18.77
N LEU A 390 29.57 0.63 -19.29
CA LEU A 390 30.85 1.15 -19.78
C LEU A 390 31.68 1.73 -18.63
N ARG A 391 31.00 2.32 -17.63
CA ARG A 391 31.61 2.87 -16.41
C ARG A 391 30.72 2.60 -15.22
N ALA A 392 31.30 2.07 -14.14
CA ALA A 392 30.61 1.90 -12.87
C ALA A 392 30.29 3.25 -12.20
N SER A 393 29.20 3.28 -11.42
CA SER A 393 28.89 4.41 -10.56
C SER A 393 29.84 4.47 -9.36
N THR A 394 30.18 5.69 -8.93
CA THR A 394 30.81 5.94 -7.63
C THR A 394 29.85 6.75 -6.75
N ASP A 395 30.21 7.02 -5.50
CA ASP A 395 29.36 7.83 -4.60
C ASP A 395 29.11 9.26 -5.14
N ASP A 396 30.02 9.77 -5.98
CA ASP A 396 29.97 11.13 -6.54
C ASP A 396 29.56 11.20 -8.01
N LYS A 397 29.70 10.12 -8.79
CA LYS A 397 29.50 10.14 -10.24
C LYS A 397 28.64 8.97 -10.72
N SER A 398 27.67 9.30 -11.57
CA SER A 398 26.79 8.32 -12.19
C SER A 398 27.53 7.34 -13.09
N ALA A 399 26.93 6.17 -13.28
CA ALA A 399 27.41 5.18 -14.23
C ALA A 399 27.37 5.74 -15.67
N ILE A 400 27.95 5.00 -16.61
CA ILE A 400 27.67 5.15 -18.04
C ILE A 400 27.22 3.79 -18.53
N LEU A 401 25.98 3.73 -19.00
CA LEU A 401 25.30 2.55 -19.51
C LEU A 401 25.02 2.73 -20.99
N ARG A 402 25.44 1.77 -21.80
CA ARG A 402 25.06 1.69 -23.21
C ARG A 402 23.81 0.83 -23.34
N VAL A 403 22.79 1.40 -23.98
CA VAL A 403 21.50 0.75 -24.20
C VAL A 403 21.44 0.28 -25.65
N TYR A 404 21.28 -1.03 -25.82
CA TYR A 404 20.99 -1.65 -27.11
C TYR A 404 19.51 -1.92 -27.18
N ALA A 405 18.85 -1.49 -28.24
CA ALA A 405 17.44 -1.76 -28.44
C ALA A 405 17.13 -2.03 -29.93
N THR A 406 16.04 -2.77 -30.17
CA THR A 406 15.57 -3.09 -31.53
C THR A 406 15.23 -1.81 -32.28
N SER A 407 15.15 -1.89 -33.61
CA SER A 407 15.01 -0.71 -34.44
C SER A 407 13.86 0.20 -34.02
N ALA A 408 14.16 1.49 -33.85
CA ALA A 408 13.17 2.50 -33.51
C ALA A 408 12.43 2.97 -34.77
N TRP A 409 11.12 3.22 -34.67
CA TRP A 409 10.36 3.80 -35.79
C TRP A 409 10.84 5.24 -36.05
N SER A 410 11.50 5.48 -37.18
CA SER A 410 11.80 6.82 -37.69
C SER A 410 10.59 7.39 -38.44
N LYS A 411 10.43 8.73 -38.47
CA LYS A 411 9.36 9.39 -39.25
C LYS A 411 9.37 8.89 -40.70
N PRO A 412 8.21 8.62 -41.33
CA PRO A 412 8.18 8.28 -42.74
C PRO A 412 8.79 9.45 -43.54
N ALA A 413 9.69 9.14 -44.48
CA ALA A 413 10.19 10.13 -45.41
C ALA A 413 9.00 10.76 -46.16
N GLU A 414 9.03 12.08 -46.39
CA GLU A 414 7.93 12.87 -47.01
C GLU A 414 7.48 12.39 -48.41
N LYS A 415 8.05 11.31 -48.94
CA LYS A 415 7.65 10.69 -50.20
C LYS A 415 7.64 9.17 -50.07
N GLY A 416 6.57 8.61 -49.48
CA GLY A 416 6.07 7.26 -49.77
C GLY A 416 6.99 6.05 -49.54
N GLY A 417 8.13 6.19 -48.87
CA GLY A 417 9.02 5.09 -48.51
C GLY A 417 8.68 4.53 -47.12
N ALA A 418 8.66 3.20 -46.98
CA ALA A 418 8.73 2.55 -45.68
C ALA A 418 9.99 3.05 -44.96
N GLY A 419 9.85 3.62 -43.76
CA GLY A 419 10.99 4.17 -43.01
C GLY A 419 12.02 3.10 -42.71
N ASP A 420 13.31 3.44 -42.86
CA ASP A 420 14.41 2.55 -42.52
C ASP A 420 14.50 2.34 -41.00
N TRP A 421 14.62 1.06 -40.63
CA TRP A 421 14.74 0.57 -39.26
C TRP A 421 16.20 0.68 -38.78
N ALA A 422 16.56 1.76 -38.08
CA ALA A 422 17.90 1.91 -37.51
C ALA A 422 17.98 1.34 -36.08
N PRO A 423 19.03 0.55 -35.73
CA PRO A 423 19.23 0.07 -34.37
C PRO A 423 19.41 1.25 -33.41
N PHE A 424 18.75 1.20 -32.25
CA PHE A 424 18.91 2.21 -31.22
C PHE A 424 20.13 1.86 -30.37
N LEU A 425 21.12 2.76 -30.37
CA LEU A 425 22.34 2.65 -29.60
C LEU A 425 22.70 4.01 -29.01
N GLU A 426 22.34 4.22 -27.75
CA GLU A 426 22.65 5.47 -27.03
C GLU A 426 23.19 5.18 -25.63
N GLU A 427 23.91 6.17 -25.09
CA GLU A 427 24.48 6.12 -23.75
C GLU A 427 23.66 6.95 -22.76
N PHE A 428 23.45 6.38 -21.58
CA PHE A 428 22.71 6.98 -20.48
C PHE A 428 23.50 6.84 -19.19
N ASN A 429 23.29 7.77 -18.27
CA ASN A 429 23.85 7.68 -16.93
C ASN A 429 23.04 6.76 -16.02
N THR A 430 21.71 6.77 -16.21
CA THR A 430 20.75 6.00 -15.41
C THR A 430 19.70 5.41 -16.33
N VAL A 431 19.34 4.14 -16.11
CA VAL A 431 18.24 3.46 -16.79
C VAL A 431 17.25 2.97 -15.73
N VAL A 432 16.02 3.46 -15.82
CA VAL A 432 14.90 3.14 -14.94
C VAL A 432 13.95 2.19 -15.66
N ILE A 433 13.63 1.05 -15.06
CA ILE A 433 12.67 0.08 -15.58
C ILE A 433 11.33 0.23 -14.83
N SER A 434 10.24 0.51 -15.56
CA SER A 434 8.86 0.52 -15.05
C SER A 434 7.97 -0.38 -15.92
N VAL A 435 8.06 -1.69 -15.70
CA VAL A 435 7.28 -2.71 -16.43
C VAL A 435 6.20 -3.36 -15.55
N GLY A 436 5.66 -2.55 -14.63
CA GLY A 436 4.67 -2.96 -13.65
C GLY A 436 5.27 -3.62 -12.40
N ARG A 437 4.37 -4.04 -11.51
CA ARG A 437 4.72 -4.55 -10.17
C ARG A 437 4.31 -6.00 -9.99
N ARG A 438 5.03 -6.72 -9.13
CA ARG A 438 4.73 -8.08 -8.68
C ARG A 438 4.10 -8.00 -7.28
N SER A 439 2.94 -8.61 -7.15
CA SER A 439 2.29 -8.88 -5.87
C SER A 439 2.85 -10.17 -5.26
N HIS A 440 3.00 -10.19 -3.94
CA HIS A 440 3.38 -11.40 -3.20
C HIS A 440 2.15 -12.23 -2.84
N SER A 441 2.28 -13.56 -2.82
CA SER A 441 1.27 -14.39 -2.15
C SER A 441 1.43 -14.28 -0.63
N ALA A 442 0.35 -14.55 0.12
CA ALA A 442 0.44 -14.61 1.58
C ALA A 442 1.43 -15.70 2.03
N GLU A 443 1.49 -16.82 1.30
CA GLU A 443 2.51 -17.85 1.50
C GLU A 443 3.92 -17.34 1.27
N GLU A 444 4.20 -16.60 0.20
CA GLU A 444 5.55 -16.06 -0.06
C GLU A 444 6.06 -15.21 1.12
N LEU A 445 5.19 -14.45 1.79
CA LEU A 445 5.56 -13.62 2.94
C LEU A 445 5.84 -14.42 4.21
N VAL A 446 5.07 -15.49 4.42
CA VAL A 446 5.08 -16.31 5.65
C VAL A 446 5.74 -17.67 5.44
N LEU A 447 6.36 -17.91 4.28
CA LEU A 447 7.20 -19.07 3.99
C LEU A 447 8.47 -18.66 3.24
N ALA A 448 8.74 -17.35 3.09
CA ALA A 448 9.96 -16.84 2.48
C ALA A 448 11.17 -17.60 3.04
N ASN A 449 11.77 -18.46 2.20
CA ASN A 449 12.92 -19.33 2.47
C ASN A 449 12.74 -20.65 3.24
N VAL A 450 11.59 -21.35 3.17
CA VAL A 450 11.56 -22.80 3.49
C VAL A 450 11.96 -23.68 2.28
N GLN A 451 12.01 -23.12 1.07
CA GLN A 451 12.43 -23.84 -0.13
C GLN A 451 13.48 -23.07 -0.91
N SER A 452 14.74 -23.52 -0.76
CA SER A 452 15.83 -23.48 -1.76
C SER A 452 17.18 -23.27 -1.08
N ARG A 453 17.81 -24.37 -0.64
CA ARG A 453 19.20 -24.70 -0.97
C ARG A 453 19.57 -26.07 -0.41
N ASN A 454 20.05 -26.92 -1.32
CA ASN A 454 20.59 -28.27 -1.17
C ASN A 454 19.58 -29.44 -1.08
N SER A 455 19.03 -29.77 -2.25
CA SER A 455 19.12 -31.14 -2.76
C SER A 455 20.57 -31.64 -2.64
N ASN A 456 20.94 -32.15 -1.46
CA ASN A 456 22.08 -33.06 -1.17
C ASN A 456 22.32 -33.25 0.35
N VAL A 457 21.29 -33.14 1.19
CA VAL A 457 21.34 -33.82 2.49
C VAL A 457 20.55 -35.12 2.34
N ASN A 458 21.28 -36.18 2.03
CA ASN A 458 20.82 -37.55 2.21
C ASN A 458 20.41 -37.72 3.67
N CYS A 459 19.12 -37.63 3.96
CA CYS A 459 18.53 -38.35 5.07
C CYS A 459 17.98 -39.66 4.49
N SER A 460 18.87 -40.64 4.30
CA SER A 460 18.46 -42.02 4.10
C SER A 460 17.70 -42.51 5.34
N PRO A 461 16.69 -43.38 5.18
CA PRO A 461 16.00 -43.98 6.30
C PRO A 461 16.90 -45.09 6.86
N THR A 462 17.74 -44.77 7.85
CA THR A 462 18.36 -45.80 8.68
C THR A 462 17.55 -45.90 9.96
N THR A 463 16.79 -46.99 10.02
CA THR A 463 16.44 -47.70 11.25
C THR A 463 17.61 -47.68 12.21
N ASP A 464 17.49 -46.96 13.32
CA ASP A 464 17.77 -47.49 14.65
C ASP A 464 17.44 -46.47 15.74
N SER A 465 17.11 -47.04 16.88
CA SER A 465 16.38 -46.50 18.02
C SER A 465 17.09 -45.39 18.83
N THR A 466 16.26 -44.66 19.59
CA THR A 466 16.56 -43.88 20.81
C THR A 466 17.30 -42.54 20.69
N ALA A 467 16.55 -41.48 20.35
CA ALA A 467 16.57 -40.17 21.05
C ALA A 467 15.43 -39.31 20.49
N GLY A 468 14.46 -38.95 21.34
CA GLY A 468 13.23 -38.25 20.95
C GLY A 468 13.47 -36.82 20.49
N CYS A 469 13.59 -36.61 19.17
CA CYS A 469 13.30 -35.34 18.53
C CYS A 469 12.11 -35.59 17.59
N ALA A 470 10.90 -35.28 18.06
CA ALA A 470 9.70 -35.40 17.25
C ALA A 470 9.86 -34.48 16.04
N SER A 471 9.90 -35.08 14.85
CA SER A 471 9.81 -34.37 13.58
C SER A 471 8.57 -33.48 13.61
N ILE A 472 8.76 -32.16 13.63
CA ILE A 472 7.68 -31.18 13.57
C ILE A 472 7.05 -31.29 12.18
N SER A 473 5.95 -32.03 12.10
CA SER A 473 5.02 -32.00 10.96
C SER A 473 4.31 -30.64 10.99
N SER A 474 4.99 -29.57 10.57
CA SER A 474 4.34 -28.29 10.28
C SER A 474 3.54 -28.46 8.99
N ARG A 475 2.22 -28.64 9.15
CA ARG A 475 1.30 -28.63 8.01
C ARG A 475 1.38 -27.26 7.35
N LYS A 476 1.94 -27.19 6.13
CA LYS A 476 1.91 -25.97 5.30
C LYS A 476 0.44 -25.57 5.11
N LEU A 477 0.09 -24.39 5.59
CA LEU A 477 -1.21 -23.77 5.33
C LEU A 477 -1.15 -23.09 3.95
N SER A 478 -2.14 -23.34 3.12
CA SER A 478 -2.32 -22.60 1.86
C SER A 478 -2.66 -21.13 2.11
N SER A 479 -2.43 -20.27 1.12
CA SER A 479 -2.73 -18.83 1.14
C SER A 479 -4.20 -18.58 1.43
N SER A 480 -5.08 -19.47 0.93
CA SER A 480 -6.50 -19.48 1.27
C SER A 480 -6.76 -19.82 2.72
N GLU A 481 -6.10 -20.81 3.30
CA GLU A 481 -6.29 -21.18 4.71
C GLU A 481 -5.77 -20.09 5.66
N LEU A 482 -4.65 -19.44 5.31
CA LEU A 482 -4.09 -18.31 6.06
C LEU A 482 -5.02 -17.09 6.08
N LEU A 483 -5.60 -16.72 4.93
CA LEU A 483 -6.50 -15.56 4.82
C LEU A 483 -7.94 -15.85 5.27
N LEU A 484 -8.27 -17.12 5.50
CA LEU A 484 -9.52 -17.55 6.15
C LEU A 484 -9.39 -17.63 7.68
N ALA A 485 -8.18 -17.51 8.24
CA ALA A 485 -7.97 -17.47 9.68
C ALA A 485 -8.55 -16.17 10.26
N PRO A 486 -9.31 -16.23 11.36
CA PRO A 486 -10.06 -15.06 11.85
C PRO A 486 -9.16 -13.98 12.47
N ASN A 487 -7.91 -14.28 12.79
CA ASN A 487 -6.93 -13.35 13.36
C ASN A 487 -5.84 -12.90 12.37
N VAL A 488 -5.89 -13.32 11.10
CA VAL A 488 -4.92 -12.95 10.07
C VAL A 488 -5.57 -12.03 9.05
N TYR A 489 -4.93 -10.91 8.78
CA TYR A 489 -5.44 -9.85 7.92
C TYR A 489 -4.42 -9.50 6.84
N ALA A 490 -4.90 -8.97 5.72
CA ALA A 490 -4.05 -8.54 4.62
C ALA A 490 -4.52 -7.20 4.05
N ILE A 491 -3.58 -6.27 3.86
CA ILE A 491 -3.79 -5.00 3.15
C ILE A 491 -2.65 -4.77 2.18
N GLY A 492 -2.98 -4.27 0.98
CA GLY A 492 -2.02 -4.04 -0.09
C GLY A 492 -2.07 -5.15 -1.14
N ASP A 493 -0.98 -5.30 -1.89
CA ASP A 493 -0.87 -6.18 -3.04
C ASP A 493 -0.59 -7.64 -2.62
N VAL A 494 -1.55 -8.25 -1.91
CA VAL A 494 -1.56 -9.69 -1.60
C VAL A 494 -2.37 -10.44 -2.65
N ARG A 495 -1.76 -11.43 -3.31
CA ARG A 495 -2.46 -12.31 -4.26
C ARG A 495 -3.29 -13.35 -3.52
N LEU A 496 -4.60 -13.41 -3.80
CA LEU A 496 -5.50 -14.49 -3.39
C LEU A 496 -5.49 -15.60 -4.47
N GLU A 497 -5.16 -16.84 -4.10
CA GLU A 497 -5.07 -17.95 -5.07
C GLU A 497 -6.42 -18.46 -5.60
N GLN A 498 -7.53 -18.15 -4.94
CA GLN A 498 -8.85 -18.66 -5.30
C GLN A 498 -9.73 -17.57 -5.93
N ARG A 499 -10.18 -17.84 -7.16
CA ARG A 499 -11.22 -17.14 -7.95
C ARG A 499 -10.76 -15.90 -8.72
N TRP A 500 -9.84 -16.10 -9.66
CA TRP A 500 -9.64 -15.21 -10.80
C TRP A 500 -10.15 -15.84 -12.10
N THR A 501 -11.46 -15.86 -12.28
CA THR A 501 -12.07 -16.15 -13.60
C THR A 501 -12.40 -14.82 -14.25
N GLY A 502 -11.45 -14.24 -14.97
CA GLY A 502 -11.61 -12.97 -15.68
C GLY A 502 -10.46 -12.02 -15.39
N GLY A 503 -9.51 -11.94 -16.32
CA GLY A 503 -8.26 -11.23 -16.15
C GLY A 503 -8.42 -9.74 -15.86
N THR A 504 -7.97 -9.34 -14.67
CA THR A 504 -7.34 -8.05 -14.33
C THR A 504 -7.01 -8.11 -12.85
N SER A 505 -5.72 -7.94 -12.47
CA SER A 505 -5.30 -7.51 -11.12
C SER A 505 -6.32 -6.54 -10.52
N PRO A 506 -6.71 -6.62 -9.23
CA PRO A 506 -7.35 -5.45 -8.62
C PRO A 506 -6.45 -4.26 -8.98
N PRO A 507 -6.99 -3.12 -9.41
CA PRO A 507 -6.15 -1.96 -9.69
C PRO A 507 -5.24 -1.75 -8.48
N ALA A 508 -3.93 -1.68 -8.73
CA ALA A 508 -2.93 -1.49 -7.69
C ALA A 508 -3.34 -0.25 -6.91
N GLN A 509 -3.82 -0.43 -5.68
CA GLN A 509 -4.40 0.67 -4.93
C GLN A 509 -3.28 1.62 -4.50
N SER A 510 -3.54 2.93 -4.52
CA SER A 510 -2.55 3.89 -4.02
C SER A 510 -2.11 3.55 -2.60
N GLU A 511 -0.84 3.83 -2.30
CA GLU A 511 -0.29 3.70 -0.95
C GLU A 511 -1.13 4.48 0.07
N GLU A 512 -1.60 5.67 -0.28
CA GLU A 512 -2.50 6.47 0.55
C GLU A 512 -3.84 5.77 0.82
N GLY A 513 -4.41 5.10 -0.19
CA GLY A 513 -5.65 4.34 -0.07
C GLY A 513 -5.46 3.16 0.89
N ASN A 514 -4.35 2.45 0.75
CA ASN A 514 -3.97 1.38 1.66
C ASN A 514 -3.70 1.90 3.08
N CYS A 515 -3.06 3.07 3.24
CA CYS A 515 -2.88 3.74 4.53
C CYS A 515 -4.21 4.10 5.21
N ARG A 516 -5.21 4.56 4.43
CA ARG A 516 -6.56 4.82 4.97
C ARG A 516 -7.24 3.52 5.41
N ARG A 517 -7.16 2.48 4.58
CA ARG A 517 -7.75 1.16 4.87
C ARG A 517 -7.13 0.52 6.10
N VAL A 518 -5.80 0.58 6.25
CA VAL A 518 -5.12 0.00 7.41
C VAL A 518 -5.43 0.78 8.68
N ARG A 519 -5.50 2.11 8.60
CA ARG A 519 -5.94 2.95 9.71
C ARG A 519 -7.34 2.55 10.18
N MET A 520 -8.27 2.38 9.24
CA MET A 520 -9.63 1.94 9.55
C MET A 520 -9.64 0.51 10.11
N LEU A 521 -8.91 -0.42 9.50
CA LEU A 521 -8.83 -1.80 9.96
C LEU A 521 -8.31 -1.89 11.40
N VAL A 522 -7.20 -1.22 11.71
CA VAL A 522 -6.61 -1.21 13.05
C VAL A 522 -7.57 -0.57 14.07
N ARG A 523 -8.28 0.51 13.70
CA ARG A 523 -9.36 1.06 14.54
C ARG A 523 -10.48 0.06 14.79
N ARG A 524 -10.88 -0.73 13.78
CA ARG A 524 -11.87 -1.80 13.98
C ARG A 524 -11.35 -2.87 14.92
N MET A 525 -10.12 -3.33 14.71
CA MET A 525 -9.46 -4.32 15.56
C MET A 525 -9.35 -3.83 17.02
N CYS A 526 -9.12 -2.54 17.24
CA CYS A 526 -8.86 -1.97 18.56
C CYS A 526 -10.08 -1.35 19.24
N GLU A 527 -11.15 -0.97 18.53
CA GLU A 527 -12.34 -0.34 19.13
C GLU A 527 -13.63 -1.13 18.88
N ALA A 528 -13.61 -2.23 18.13
CA ALA A 528 -14.81 -2.83 17.50
C ALA A 528 -15.70 -1.76 16.86
N ASN A 529 -15.07 -0.71 16.31
CA ASN A 529 -15.79 0.37 15.68
C ASN A 529 -16.50 -0.19 14.45
N VAL A 530 -17.83 -0.16 14.49
CA VAL A 530 -18.67 -0.73 13.43
C VAL A 530 -18.90 0.26 12.28
N GLU A 531 -18.15 1.38 12.23
CA GLU A 531 -18.07 2.20 11.02
C GLU A 531 -17.54 1.33 9.87
N THR A 532 -18.42 1.10 8.89
CA THR A 532 -18.17 0.32 7.68
C THR A 532 -17.06 0.97 6.85
N MET A 533 -16.52 0.22 5.87
CA MET A 533 -15.52 0.77 4.93
C MET A 533 -16.09 1.95 4.13
N GLU A 534 -17.41 2.12 4.14
CA GLU A 534 -18.21 3.04 3.32
C GLU A 534 -18.11 4.51 3.72
N ASN A 535 -17.02 4.90 4.38
CA ASN A 535 -16.70 6.31 4.54
C ASN A 535 -15.97 6.86 3.29
N ASP A 536 -16.25 6.31 2.10
CA ASP A 536 -15.57 6.51 0.81
C ASP A 536 -15.74 7.93 0.26
N THR A 537 -15.11 8.90 0.92
CA THR A 537 -14.75 10.15 0.25
C THR A 537 -13.96 9.78 -0.99
N PRO A 538 -14.38 10.18 -2.21
CA PRO A 538 -13.63 9.91 -3.42
C PRO A 538 -12.20 10.41 -3.23
N MET A 539 -11.23 9.53 -3.50
CA MET A 539 -9.83 9.88 -3.31
C MET A 539 -9.38 10.83 -4.42
N VAL A 540 -8.59 11.83 -4.04
CA VAL A 540 -7.87 12.67 -5.00
C VAL A 540 -6.61 11.92 -5.41
N ARG A 541 -6.48 11.62 -6.70
CA ARG A 541 -5.25 11.10 -7.31
C ARG A 541 -4.51 12.27 -7.94
N THR A 542 -3.21 12.37 -7.65
CA THR A 542 -2.36 13.48 -8.13
C THR A 542 -1.20 12.93 -8.95
N MET A 543 -0.77 13.68 -9.95
CA MET A 543 0.51 13.52 -10.63
C MET A 543 1.23 14.87 -10.65
N LEU A 544 2.45 14.91 -10.11
CA LEU A 544 3.27 16.11 -10.07
C LEU A 544 3.96 16.34 -11.43
N ILE A 545 3.72 17.50 -12.06
CA ILE A 545 4.23 17.81 -13.41
C ILE A 545 4.70 19.28 -13.45
N PRO A 546 5.80 19.61 -12.75
CA PRO A 546 6.22 20.99 -12.54
C PRO A 546 6.32 21.81 -13.86
N PRO A 547 5.83 23.07 -13.88
CA PRO A 547 5.37 23.87 -12.73
C PRO A 547 3.93 23.58 -12.25
N THR A 548 3.26 22.59 -12.85
CA THR A 548 1.85 22.28 -12.59
C THR A 548 1.67 20.91 -11.95
N GLU A 549 0.42 20.50 -11.74
CA GLU A 549 0.08 19.13 -11.40
C GLU A 549 -1.23 18.74 -12.07
N TYR A 550 -1.43 17.44 -12.25
CA TYR A 550 -2.74 16.87 -12.53
C TYR A 550 -3.35 16.39 -11.23
N ALA A 551 -4.66 16.62 -11.06
CA ALA A 551 -5.43 16.00 -10.01
C ALA A 551 -6.77 15.48 -10.55
N GLY A 552 -7.15 14.28 -10.13
CA GLY A 552 -8.44 13.66 -10.44
C GLY A 552 -9.14 13.21 -9.16
N CYS A 553 -10.44 13.46 -9.03
CA CYS A 553 -11.26 13.04 -7.90
C CYS A 553 -12.51 12.32 -8.41
N GLY A 554 -12.77 11.12 -7.93
CA GLY A 554 -13.90 10.30 -8.37
C GLY A 554 -13.58 9.46 -9.61
N LEU A 555 -14.58 9.25 -10.46
CA LEU A 555 -14.49 8.40 -11.65
C LEU A 555 -13.99 9.18 -12.86
N ASN A 556 -13.14 8.57 -13.68
CA ASN A 556 -12.80 9.11 -15.01
C ASN A 556 -13.93 8.87 -16.03
N GLU A 557 -13.79 9.43 -17.23
CA GLU A 557 -14.79 9.36 -18.30
C GLU A 557 -15.06 7.89 -18.71
N GLU A 558 -14.02 7.09 -18.84
CA GLU A 558 -14.09 5.70 -19.29
C GLU A 558 -14.72 4.77 -18.25
N GLU A 559 -14.39 4.95 -16.97
CA GLU A 559 -14.97 4.23 -15.85
C GLU A 559 -16.44 4.61 -15.66
N THR A 560 -16.77 5.88 -15.85
CA THR A 560 -18.16 6.37 -15.77
C THR A 560 -19.00 5.76 -16.89
N GLU A 561 -18.50 5.79 -18.14
CA GLU A 561 -19.18 5.17 -19.28
C GLU A 561 -19.39 3.67 -19.05
N ARG A 562 -18.37 2.96 -18.57
CA ARG A 562 -18.46 1.52 -18.27
C ARG A 562 -19.45 1.20 -17.15
N LYS A 563 -19.56 2.06 -16.13
CA LYS A 563 -20.38 1.82 -14.93
C LYS A 563 -21.85 2.23 -15.11
N PHE A 564 -22.10 3.34 -15.80
CA PHE A 564 -23.45 3.93 -15.92
C PHE A 564 -23.99 3.96 -17.35
N GLY A 565 -23.14 3.79 -18.36
CA GLY A 565 -23.50 3.90 -19.76
C GLY A 565 -23.49 5.36 -20.25
N ARG A 566 -23.07 5.55 -21.51
CA ARG A 566 -22.90 6.86 -22.14
C ARG A 566 -24.14 7.76 -22.11
N HIS A 567 -25.34 7.17 -22.10
CA HIS A 567 -26.62 7.88 -22.12
C HIS A 567 -26.99 8.54 -20.78
N LEU A 568 -26.38 8.12 -19.66
CA LEU A 568 -26.65 8.69 -18.33
C LEU A 568 -25.59 9.69 -17.86
N MET A 569 -24.50 9.85 -18.63
CA MET A 569 -23.39 10.72 -18.28
C MET A 569 -23.38 12.01 -19.10
N HIS A 570 -22.97 13.10 -18.46
CA HIS A 570 -22.70 14.39 -19.08
C HIS A 570 -21.27 14.82 -18.74
N VAL A 571 -20.50 15.22 -19.74
CA VAL A 571 -19.11 15.66 -19.57
C VAL A 571 -18.98 17.13 -19.93
N TYR A 572 -18.54 17.92 -18.97
CA TYR A 572 -18.28 19.35 -19.11
C TYR A 572 -16.76 19.58 -19.12
N ARG A 573 -16.31 20.55 -19.92
CA ARG A 573 -14.88 20.87 -20.08
C ARG A 573 -14.63 22.37 -19.95
N ASP A 574 -13.47 22.69 -19.38
CA ASP A 574 -12.85 24.01 -19.32
C ASP A 574 -13.83 25.11 -18.87
N GLY A 575 -14.19 26.06 -19.73
CA GLY A 575 -15.08 27.19 -19.37
C GLY A 575 -16.47 26.79 -18.87
N HIS A 576 -16.86 25.52 -18.98
CA HIS A 576 -18.10 24.97 -18.43
C HIS A 576 -17.92 24.26 -17.08
N VAL A 577 -16.70 24.25 -16.54
CA VAL A 577 -16.35 23.77 -15.20
C VAL A 577 -16.07 25.01 -14.35
N PRO A 578 -16.80 25.25 -13.25
CA PRO A 578 -16.63 26.44 -12.41
C PRO A 578 -15.39 26.33 -11.48
N ILE A 579 -14.28 25.82 -12.01
CA ILE A 579 -12.99 25.71 -11.33
C ILE A 579 -11.91 26.29 -12.25
N ALA A 580 -11.18 27.28 -11.77
CA ALA A 580 -10.05 27.85 -12.49
C ALA A 580 -8.88 26.85 -12.54
N ALA A 581 -8.54 26.38 -13.74
CA ALA A 581 -7.42 25.49 -14.01
C ALA A 581 -6.92 25.69 -15.46
N GLU A 582 -5.72 25.22 -15.80
CA GLU A 582 -5.23 25.23 -17.20
C GLU A 582 -6.11 24.34 -18.08
N LYS A 583 -6.57 23.22 -17.53
CA LYS A 583 -7.51 22.29 -18.15
C LYS A 583 -8.42 21.72 -17.08
N ALA A 584 -9.73 21.65 -17.35
CA ALA A 584 -10.70 21.14 -16.40
C ALA A 584 -11.74 20.22 -17.07
N LYS A 585 -12.15 19.17 -16.36
CA LYS A 585 -13.24 18.28 -16.76
C LYS A 585 -14.09 17.93 -15.55
N MET A 586 -15.40 18.03 -15.73
CA MET A 586 -16.40 17.62 -14.75
C MET A 586 -17.31 16.58 -15.39
N ILE A 587 -17.49 15.46 -14.70
CA ILE A 587 -18.29 14.33 -15.16
C ILE A 587 -19.48 14.22 -14.22
N CYS A 588 -20.68 14.29 -14.78
CA CYS A 588 -21.94 14.15 -14.06
C CYS A 588 -22.67 12.88 -14.51
N VAL A 589 -23.32 12.20 -13.58
CA VAL A 589 -24.33 11.17 -13.88
C VAL A 589 -25.66 11.70 -13.40
N LYS A 590 -26.59 11.92 -14.35
CA LYS A 590 -27.75 12.80 -14.13
C LYS A 590 -27.26 14.18 -13.64
N GLU A 591 -27.66 14.61 -12.44
CA GLU A 591 -27.27 15.88 -11.83
C GLU A 591 -26.07 15.78 -10.88
N CYS A 592 -25.66 14.56 -10.50
CA CYS A 592 -24.60 14.36 -9.49
C CYS A 592 -23.22 14.40 -10.13
N VAL A 593 -22.29 15.15 -9.53
CA VAL A 593 -20.88 15.18 -9.92
C VAL A 593 -20.21 13.89 -9.43
N VAL A 594 -19.75 13.06 -10.36
CA VAL A 594 -19.09 11.78 -10.07
C VAL A 594 -17.59 11.79 -10.36
N GLY A 595 -17.10 12.79 -11.11
CA GLY A 595 -15.70 12.92 -11.47
C GLY A 595 -15.30 14.38 -11.68
N LEU A 596 -14.12 14.76 -11.20
CA LEU A 596 -13.46 16.05 -11.44
C LEU A 596 -12.00 15.80 -11.79
N HIS A 597 -11.53 16.37 -12.90
CA HIS A 597 -10.15 16.23 -13.37
C HIS A 597 -9.59 17.59 -13.78
N LEU A 598 -8.42 17.94 -13.26
CA LEU A 598 -7.79 19.25 -13.43
C LEU A 598 -6.32 19.10 -13.80
N ILE A 599 -5.81 19.97 -14.68
CA ILE A 599 -4.38 20.30 -14.80
C ILE A 599 -4.22 21.74 -14.39
N GLY A 600 -3.33 22.01 -13.45
CA GLY A 600 -3.01 23.38 -13.04
C GLY A 600 -2.18 23.43 -11.76
N PRO A 601 -1.74 24.62 -11.35
CA PRO A 601 -1.07 24.80 -10.07
C PRO A 601 -2.03 24.47 -8.92
N ASN A 602 -1.56 23.68 -7.94
CA ASN A 602 -2.31 23.31 -6.73
C ASN A 602 -3.66 22.59 -6.99
N ALA A 603 -3.83 21.94 -8.15
CA ALA A 603 -5.04 21.21 -8.52
C ALA A 603 -5.48 20.19 -7.45
N SER A 604 -4.53 19.52 -6.80
CA SER A 604 -4.79 18.53 -5.75
C SER A 604 -5.41 19.16 -4.50
N GLN A 605 -4.96 20.36 -4.11
CA GLN A 605 -5.49 21.10 -2.97
C GLN A 605 -6.92 21.57 -3.25
N LEU A 606 -7.19 22.04 -4.46
CA LEU A 606 -8.55 22.41 -4.89
C LEU A 606 -9.49 21.21 -4.80
N LEU A 607 -9.10 20.07 -5.37
CA LEU A 607 -9.96 18.88 -5.38
C LEU A 607 -10.16 18.25 -4.01
N ASN A 608 -9.24 18.42 -3.06
CA ASN A 608 -9.43 17.90 -1.70
C ASN A 608 -10.68 18.50 -1.01
N GLY A 609 -11.00 19.77 -1.26
CA GLY A 609 -12.25 20.38 -0.80
C GLY A 609 -13.47 19.75 -1.47
N TYR A 610 -13.42 19.60 -2.79
CA TYR A 610 -14.52 19.01 -3.58
C TYR A 610 -14.75 17.53 -3.27
N ALA A 611 -13.73 16.78 -2.87
CA ALA A 611 -13.86 15.37 -2.52
C ALA A 611 -14.90 15.15 -1.41
N LEU A 612 -14.94 16.04 -0.41
CA LEU A 612 -15.96 16.00 0.64
C LEU A 612 -17.34 16.37 0.10
N ALA A 613 -17.45 17.41 -0.71
CA ALA A 613 -18.72 17.81 -1.31
C ALA A 613 -19.30 16.70 -2.21
N MET A 614 -18.47 16.07 -3.05
CA MET A 614 -18.85 14.91 -3.86
C MET A 614 -19.36 13.75 -3.01
N LYS A 615 -18.73 13.48 -1.85
CA LYS A 615 -19.23 12.50 -0.89
C LYS A 615 -20.63 12.84 -0.36
N LEU A 616 -20.92 14.13 -0.18
CA LEU A 616 -22.22 14.63 0.26
C LEU A 616 -23.26 14.73 -0.87
N GLY A 617 -22.91 14.30 -2.08
CA GLY A 617 -23.82 14.30 -3.23
C GLY A 617 -23.83 15.62 -4.00
N LEU A 618 -22.68 16.29 -4.13
CA LEU A 618 -22.50 17.51 -4.93
C LEU A 618 -23.16 17.39 -6.30
N THR A 619 -24.04 18.35 -6.61
CA THR A 619 -24.73 18.45 -7.88
C THR A 619 -24.10 19.51 -8.78
N LYS A 620 -24.34 19.41 -10.08
CA LYS A 620 -23.93 20.43 -11.05
C LYS A 620 -24.46 21.82 -10.68
N LYS A 621 -25.72 21.90 -10.26
CA LYS A 621 -26.34 23.18 -9.87
C LYS A 621 -25.61 23.83 -8.67
N GLN A 622 -25.26 23.04 -7.66
CA GLN A 622 -24.48 23.54 -6.51
C GLN A 622 -23.09 24.03 -6.93
N MET A 623 -22.45 23.34 -7.88
CA MET A 623 -21.19 23.79 -8.48
C MET A 623 -21.31 25.13 -9.19
N GLU A 624 -22.37 25.33 -9.98
CA GLU A 624 -22.58 26.58 -10.74
C GLU A 624 -22.91 27.78 -9.83
N GLN A 625 -23.59 27.54 -8.71
CA GLN A 625 -24.05 28.58 -7.79
C GLN A 625 -23.02 28.96 -6.72
N ASN A 626 -21.92 28.21 -6.57
CA ASN A 626 -21.00 28.30 -5.43
C ASN A 626 -21.69 28.21 -4.05
N ASP A 627 -22.90 27.62 -4.01
CA ASP A 627 -23.69 27.39 -2.80
C ASP A 627 -23.53 25.92 -2.38
N TRP A 628 -22.57 25.62 -1.50
CA TRP A 628 -22.39 24.28 -0.92
C TRP A 628 -21.96 24.29 0.54
#